data_AF-A0A9P5PIV2-F1
#
_entry.id   AF-A0A9P5PIV2-F1
#
_cell.length_a   1.000
_cell.length_b   1.000
_cell.length_c   1.000
_cell.angle_alpha   90.00
_cell.angle_beta   90.00
_cell.angle_gamma   90.00
#
_symmetry.space_group_name_H-M   'P 1'
#
loop_
_entity.id
_entity.type
_entity.pdbx_description
1 polymer ?
#
loop_
_entity_poly.entity_id
_entity_poly.type
_entity_poly.pdbx_seq_one_letter_code
_entity_poly.pdbx_strand_id
1 'polypeptide(L)'
;SFLQTNDPVLSPEEHTLRSMLHEAESMASDIDLQIVCMQASITRLSEQRAKIKQHIQAYKTVLHPIRELPFEVLQHIFRFCMAEEHPIRQKSPWRLGQVSRTWRFVTTKSPTLW
;
A
#
# COMPACT_ATOMS: atom_id res chain seq x y z
N SER A 1 4.37 12.51 52.23
CA SER A 1 3.83 11.60 51.21
C SER A 1 3.59 10.26 51.90
N PHE A 2 2.39 9.69 51.85
CA PHE A 2 2.11 8.37 52.43
C PHE A 2 2.96 7.24 51.81
N LEU A 3 3.66 7.51 50.71
CA LEU A 3 4.67 6.61 50.13
C LEU A 3 6.01 6.59 50.89
N GLN A 4 6.13 7.32 52.00
CA GLN A 4 7.37 7.46 52.79
C GLN A 4 7.25 6.98 54.25
N THR A 5 6.06 6.50 54.68
CA THR A 5 5.82 6.03 56.05
C THR A 5 5.05 4.72 56.04
N ASN A 6 5.46 3.74 56.86
CA ASN A 6 4.78 2.45 57.03
C ASN A 6 3.59 2.51 58.02
N ASP A 7 3.10 3.70 58.34
CA ASP A 7 2.01 3.88 59.29
C ASP A 7 0.68 3.41 58.67
N PRO A 8 -0.20 2.74 59.44
CA PRO A 8 -1.50 2.33 58.94
C PRO A 8 -2.36 3.56 58.60
N VAL A 9 -2.99 3.54 57.43
CA VAL A 9 -3.91 4.60 56.98
C VAL A 9 -5.11 4.64 57.94
N LEU A 10 -5.47 5.82 58.44
CA LEU A 10 -6.65 5.97 59.29
C LEU A 10 -7.93 5.62 58.51
N SER A 11 -8.90 4.95 59.14
CA SER A 11 -10.06 4.37 58.44
C SER A 11 -10.88 5.31 57.52
N PRO A 12 -11.10 6.62 57.81
CA PRO A 12 -11.80 7.50 56.87
C PRO A 12 -10.94 7.87 55.63
N GLU A 13 -9.62 7.94 55.79
CA GLU A 13 -8.67 8.17 54.69
C GLU A 13 -8.56 6.93 53.80
N GLU A 14 -8.64 5.74 54.40
CA GLU A 14 -8.60 4.46 53.69
C GLU A 14 -9.82 4.29 52.74
N HIS A 15 -11.02 4.65 53.21
CA HIS A 15 -12.21 4.57 52.36
C HIS A 15 -12.12 5.55 51.18
N THR A 16 -11.68 6.78 51.46
CA THR A 16 -11.49 7.81 50.42
C THR A 16 -10.47 7.35 49.37
N LEU A 17 -9.33 6.80 49.81
CA LEU A 17 -8.29 6.28 48.92
C LEU A 17 -8.81 5.11 48.06
N ARG A 18 -9.58 4.18 48.64
CA ARG A 18 -10.20 3.07 47.91
C ARG A 18 -11.20 3.54 46.86
N SER A 19 -12.02 4.54 47.19
CA SER A 19 -12.95 5.14 46.23
C SER A 19 -12.21 5.80 45.07
N MET A 20 -11.15 6.58 45.34
CA MET A 20 -10.33 7.20 44.30
C MET A 20 -9.61 6.16 43.44
N LEU A 21 -9.11 5.06 44.04
CA LEU A 21 -8.50 3.96 43.30
C LEU A 21 -9.51 3.31 42.36
N HIS A 22 -10.71 2.99 42.86
CA HIS A 22 -11.75 2.37 42.04
C HIS A 22 -12.19 3.27 40.88
N GLU A 23 -12.30 4.58 41.12
CA GLU A 23 -12.60 5.56 40.08
C GLU A 23 -11.48 5.61 39.02
N ALA A 24 -10.22 5.63 39.45
CA ALA A 24 -9.07 5.61 38.54
C ALA A 24 -8.99 4.33 37.71
N GLU A 25 -9.25 3.17 38.32
CA GLU A 25 -9.33 1.88 37.62
C GLU A 25 -10.48 1.87 36.59
N SER A 26 -11.63 2.42 36.94
CA SER A 26 -12.76 2.55 36.03
C SER A 26 -12.44 3.46 34.85
N MET A 27 -11.78 4.60 35.07
CA MET A 27 -11.36 5.50 34.00
C MET A 27 -10.31 4.85 33.08
N ALA A 28 -9.34 4.13 33.64
CA ALA A 28 -8.33 3.43 32.86
C ALA A 28 -8.99 2.37 31.95
N SER A 29 -9.92 1.60 32.49
CA SER A 29 -10.67 0.58 31.74
C SER A 29 -11.48 1.17 30.59
N ASP A 30 -12.14 2.31 30.80
CA ASP A 30 -12.87 3.01 29.73
C ASP A 30 -11.94 3.48 28.60
N ILE A 31 -10.79 4.07 28.95
CA ILE A 31 -9.77 4.48 27.98
C ILE A 31 -9.24 3.28 27.20
N ASP A 32 -8.94 2.16 27.86
CA ASP A 32 -8.48 0.94 27.19
C ASP A 32 -9.52 0.43 26.18
N LEU A 33 -10.81 0.48 26.54
CA LEU A 33 -11.88 0.10 25.63
C LEU A 33 -11.97 1.05 24.42
N GLN A 34 -11.84 2.35 24.63
CA GLN A 34 -11.77 3.33 23.55
C GLN A 34 -10.57 3.08 22.62
N ILE A 35 -9.39 2.76 23.18
CA ILE A 35 -8.19 2.40 22.40
C ILE A 35 -8.48 1.20 21.50
N VAL A 36 -9.07 0.13 22.06
CA VAL A 36 -9.41 -1.07 21.29
C VAL A 36 -10.37 -0.75 20.14
N CYS A 37 -11.41 0.05 20.40
CA CYS A 37 -12.37 0.46 19.37
C CYS A 37 -11.74 1.31 18.26
N MET A 38 -10.87 2.26 18.62
CA MET A 38 -10.15 3.08 17.65
C MET A 38 -9.18 2.25 16.82
N GLN A 39 -8.46 1.30 17.45
CA GLN A 39 -7.55 0.41 16.73
C GLN A 39 -8.30 -0.47 15.73
N ALA A 40 -9.46 -1.01 16.10
CA ALA A 40 -10.32 -1.76 15.17
C ALA A 40 -10.76 -0.89 13.98
N SER A 41 -11.09 0.38 14.24
CA SER A 41 -11.46 1.35 13.20
C SER A 41 -10.30 1.64 12.25
N ILE A 42 -9.08 1.84 12.77
CA ILE A 42 -7.86 2.04 11.98
C ILE A 42 -7.60 0.83 11.08
N THR A 43 -7.70 -0.38 11.62
CA THR A 43 -7.52 -1.63 10.84
C THR A 43 -8.51 -1.69 9.68
N ARG A 44 -9.80 -1.50 9.96
CA ARG A 44 -10.87 -1.50 8.94
C ARG A 44 -10.60 -0.48 7.83
N LEU A 45 -10.30 0.76 8.19
CA LEU A 45 -10.02 1.83 7.21
C LEU A 45 -8.75 1.55 6.40
N SER A 46 -7.74 0.95 7.01
CA SER A 46 -6.50 0.57 6.34
C SER A 46 -6.72 -0.51 5.29
N GLU A 47 -7.55 -1.51 5.58
CA GLU A 47 -7.94 -2.53 4.61
C GLU A 47 -8.75 -1.96 3.45
N GLN A 48 -9.70 -1.06 3.73
CA GLN A 48 -10.47 -0.37 2.68
C GLN A 48 -9.55 0.46 1.78
N ARG A 49 -8.61 1.21 2.38
CA ARG A 49 -7.61 1.98 1.64
C ARG A 49 -6.73 1.09 0.77
N ALA A 50 -6.31 -0.08 1.27
CA ALA A 50 -5.50 -1.03 0.52
C ALA A 50 -6.24 -1.54 -0.74
N LYS A 51 -7.51 -1.92 -0.59
CA LYS A 51 -8.36 -2.36 -1.72
C LYS A 51 -8.51 -1.25 -2.77
N ILE A 52 -8.80 -0.02 -2.35
CA ILE A 52 -8.92 1.11 -3.28
C ILE A 52 -7.60 1.37 -4.01
N LYS A 53 -6.46 1.34 -3.31
CA LYS A 53 -5.14 1.49 -3.95
C LYS A 53 -4.88 0.42 -5.00
N GLN A 54 -5.30 -0.82 -4.76
CA GLN A 54 -5.19 -1.90 -5.74
C GLN A 54 -6.01 -1.59 -7.00
N HIS A 55 -7.25 -1.10 -6.85
CA HIS A 55 -8.08 -0.68 -7.99
C HIS A 55 -7.45 0.49 -8.76
N ILE A 56 -6.95 1.52 -8.06
CA ILE A 56 -6.25 2.65 -8.69
C ILE A 56 -5.07 2.14 -9.52
N GLN A 57 -4.27 1.22 -8.99
CA GLN A 57 -3.12 0.68 -9.71
C GLN A 57 -3.54 -0.13 -10.95
N ALA A 58 -4.62 -0.89 -10.85
CA ALA A 58 -5.19 -1.58 -11.99
C ALA A 58 -5.64 -0.60 -13.09
N TYR A 59 -6.35 0.47 -12.73
CA TYR A 59 -6.78 1.50 -13.67
C TYR A 59 -5.59 2.22 -14.31
N LYS A 60 -4.58 2.60 -13.54
CA LYS A 60 -3.33 3.19 -14.08
C LYS A 60 -2.62 2.25 -15.06
N THR A 61 -2.68 0.95 -14.81
CA THR A 61 -2.07 -0.06 -15.70
C THR A 61 -2.86 -0.21 -17.00
N VAL A 62 -4.18 -0.07 -16.96
CA VAL A 62 -5.05 -0.13 -18.15
C VAL A 62 -4.94 1.15 -18.98
N LEU A 63 -4.97 2.31 -18.32
CA LEU A 63 -4.84 3.64 -18.92
C LEU A 63 -3.38 4.04 -19.17
N HIS A 64 -2.43 3.08 -19.07
CA HIS A 64 -1.03 3.40 -19.27
C HIS A 64 -0.83 3.81 -20.74
N PRO A 65 -0.20 4.97 -21.05
CA PRO A 65 -0.10 5.50 -22.41
C PRO A 65 0.47 4.52 -23.44
N ILE A 66 1.37 3.64 -23.00
CA ILE A 66 1.96 2.57 -23.82
C ILE A 66 0.92 1.60 -24.43
N ARG A 67 -0.28 1.51 -23.85
CA ARG A 67 -1.40 0.68 -24.33
C ARG A 67 -2.29 1.41 -25.33
N GLU A 68 -2.18 2.73 -25.38
CA GLU A 68 -2.88 3.61 -26.33
C GLU A 68 -2.01 3.97 -27.53
N LEU A 69 -0.72 3.61 -27.52
CA LEU A 69 0.16 3.82 -28.65
C LEU A 69 -0.36 3.05 -29.88
N PRO A 70 -0.57 3.74 -31.02
CA PRO A 70 -0.92 3.10 -32.27
C PRO A 70 0.11 2.06 -32.68
N PHE A 71 -0.33 1.07 -33.45
CA PHE A 71 0.49 -0.01 -33.97
C PHE A 71 1.72 0.54 -34.71
N GLU A 72 1.53 1.58 -35.51
CA GLU A 72 2.54 2.22 -36.36
C GLU A 72 3.64 2.87 -35.52
N VAL A 73 3.26 3.52 -34.41
CA VAL A 73 4.20 4.18 -33.51
C VAL A 73 5.04 3.14 -32.79
N LEU A 74 4.42 2.08 -32.26
CA LEU A 74 5.16 0.97 -31.63
C LEU A 74 6.08 0.26 -32.63
N GLN A 75 5.61 0.03 -33.85
CA GLN A 75 6.42 -0.57 -34.91
C GLN A 75 7.62 0.30 -35.28
N HIS A 76 7.44 1.62 -35.38
CA HIS A 76 8.53 2.56 -35.64
C HIS A 76 9.57 2.54 -34.53
N ILE A 77 9.14 2.60 -33.26
CA ILE A 77 10.03 2.49 -32.09
C ILE A 77 10.79 1.16 -32.12
N PHE A 78 10.13 0.05 -32.45
CA PHE A 78 10.78 -1.27 -32.48
C PHE A 78 11.86 -1.34 -33.55
N ARG A 79 11.62 -0.81 -34.76
CA ARG A 79 12.65 -0.73 -35.81
C ARG A 79 13.86 0.06 -35.33
N PHE A 80 13.60 1.19 -34.67
CA PHE A 80 14.67 2.03 -34.12
C PHE A 80 15.49 1.29 -33.06
N CYS A 81 14.86 0.56 -32.16
CA CYS A 81 15.53 -0.29 -31.16
C CYS A 81 16.28 -1.50 -31.74
N MET A 82 16.01 -1.87 -32.99
CA MET A 82 16.64 -2.99 -33.70
C MET A 82 17.79 -2.54 -34.61
N ALA A 83 17.90 -1.24 -34.88
CA ALA A 83 18.96 -0.66 -35.71
C ALA A 83 20.35 -0.94 -35.12
N GLU A 84 21.30 -1.29 -35.99
CA GLU A 84 22.63 -1.75 -35.57
C GLU A 84 23.43 -0.72 -34.78
N GLU A 85 23.15 0.56 -35.03
CA GLU A 85 23.86 1.72 -34.49
C GLU A 85 23.34 2.17 -33.12
N HIS A 86 22.28 1.54 -32.60
CA HIS A 86 21.62 2.03 -31.39
C HIS A 86 22.14 1.35 -30.11
N PRO A 87 22.44 2.09 -29.02
CA PRO A 87 23.00 1.54 -27.79
C PRO A 87 22.12 0.49 -27.09
N ILE A 88 20.80 0.51 -27.35
CA ILE A 88 19.81 -0.42 -26.76
C ILE A 88 19.49 -1.57 -27.74
N ARG A 89 20.33 -1.78 -28.77
CA ARG A 89 20.12 -2.75 -29.84
C ARG A 89 19.61 -4.08 -29.29
N GLN A 90 18.38 -4.40 -29.63
CA GLN A 90 17.86 -5.74 -29.38
C GLN A 90 18.47 -6.69 -30.43
N LYS A 91 18.77 -7.93 -30.03
CA LYS A 91 19.27 -8.95 -30.97
C LYS A 91 18.15 -9.79 -31.57
N SER A 92 16.95 -9.69 -31.02
CA SER A 92 15.79 -10.44 -31.47
C SER A 92 14.50 -9.67 -31.20
N PRO A 93 13.58 -9.59 -32.19
CA PRO A 93 12.27 -8.97 -32.01
C PRO A 93 11.48 -9.62 -30.88
N TRP A 94 11.68 -10.92 -30.63
CA TRP A 94 11.01 -11.65 -29.55
C TRP A 94 11.17 -11.01 -28.16
N ARG A 95 12.30 -10.34 -27.89
CA ARG A 95 12.52 -9.65 -26.61
C ARG A 95 11.56 -8.49 -26.41
N LEU A 96 11.23 -7.76 -27.48
CA LEU A 96 10.21 -6.70 -27.45
C LEU A 96 8.83 -7.30 -27.15
N GLY A 97 8.52 -8.45 -27.75
CA GLY A 97 7.26 -9.17 -27.52
C GLY A 97 7.04 -9.73 -26.10
N GLN A 98 8.01 -9.66 -25.19
CA GLN A 98 7.85 -10.13 -23.81
C GLN A 98 7.18 -9.10 -22.89
N VAL A 99 7.16 -7.82 -23.27
CA VAL A 99 6.64 -6.72 -22.42
C VAL A 99 5.13 -6.79 -22.23
N SER A 100 4.37 -7.04 -23.30
CA SER A 100 2.90 -7.09 -23.23
C SER A 100 2.30 -7.88 -24.40
N ARG A 101 1.01 -8.21 -24.31
CA ARG A 101 0.26 -8.83 -25.42
C ARG A 101 0.25 -7.94 -26.67
N THR A 102 0.11 -6.63 -26.50
CA THR A 102 0.14 -5.65 -27.60
C THR A 102 1.50 -5.61 -28.27
N TRP A 103 2.59 -5.58 -27.49
CA TRP A 103 3.95 -5.59 -28.02
C TRP A 103 4.26 -6.88 -28.77
N ARG A 104 3.79 -8.02 -28.26
CA ARG A 104 3.88 -9.30 -28.96
C ARG A 104 3.15 -9.27 -30.29
N PHE A 105 1.92 -8.75 -30.31
CA PHE A 105 1.15 -8.61 -31.53
C PHE A 105 1.86 -7.73 -32.57
N VAL A 106 2.39 -6.57 -32.16
CA VAL A 106 3.15 -5.68 -33.06
C VAL A 106 4.39 -6.39 -33.61
N THR A 107 5.13 -7.10 -32.75
CA THR A 107 6.35 -7.83 -33.13
C THR A 107 6.06 -8.93 -34.16
N THR A 108 5.01 -9.73 -33.95
CA THR A 108 4.67 -10.83 -34.86
C THR A 108 4.00 -10.36 -36.15
N LYS A 109 3.31 -9.21 -36.13
CA LYS A 109 2.65 -8.62 -37.30
C LYS A 109 3.53 -7.65 -38.09
N SER A 110 4.80 -7.50 -37.72
CA SER A 110 5.74 -6.62 -38.41
C SER A 110 6.86 -7.44 -39.05
N PRO A 111 6.71 -7.89 -40.32
CA PRO A 111 7.75 -8.65 -41.02
C PRO A 111 9.09 -7.92 -41.06
N THR A 112 9.07 -6.58 -41.14
CA THR A 112 10.27 -5.72 -41.20
C THR A 112 11.16 -5.75 -39.95
N LEU A 113 10.76 -6.46 -38.89
CA LEU A 113 11.57 -6.61 -37.67
C LEU A 113 12.43 -7.89 -37.69
N TRP A 114 12.10 -8.87 -38.53
CA TRP A 114 12.79 -10.16 -38.64
C TRP A 114 13.84 -10.10 -39.76
#